data_AF-K1STG3-F1
#
_entry.id   AF-K1STG3-F1
#
_cell.length_a   1.000
_cell.length_b   1.000
_cell.length_c   1.000
_cell.angle_alpha   90.00
_cell.angle_beta   90.00
_cell.angle_gamma   90.00
#
_symmetry.space_group_name_H-M   'P 1'
#
loop_
_entity.id
_entity.type
_entity.pdbx_description
1 polymer ?
#
loop_
_entity_poly.entity_id
_entity_poly.type
_entity_poly.pdbx_seq_one_letter_code
_entity_poly.pdbx_strand_id
1 'polypeptide(L)' 'MPGIGRRLLEYGAEHYGIREVTVNEQNPQAVGFYEHMGFVTYKRTDRDEQGGPYPLLYMRRA' A
#
# COMPACT_ATOMS: atom_id res chain seq x y z
N MET A 1 -11.45 -1.19 -17.40
CA MET A 1 -10.43 -2.21 -17.73
C MET A 1 -10.04 -2.90 -16.43
N PRO A 2 -9.94 -4.24 -16.37
CA PRO A 2 -9.37 -4.91 -15.20
C PRO A 2 -7.97 -4.32 -14.96
N GLY A 3 -7.82 -3.60 -13.85
CA GLY A 3 -6.73 -2.63 -13.67
C GLY A 3 -5.36 -3.31 -13.58
N ILE A 4 -4.40 -2.84 -14.37
CA ILE A 4 -3.01 -3.30 -14.36
C ILE A 4 -2.40 -3.35 -12.95
N GLY A 5 -2.80 -2.41 -12.06
CA GLY A 5 -2.35 -2.37 -10.67
C GLY A 5 -2.67 -3.65 -9.89
N ARG A 6 -3.86 -4.25 -10.08
CA ARG A 6 -4.20 -5.53 -9.44
C ARG A 6 -3.31 -6.66 -9.95
N ARG A 7 -3.10 -6.74 -11.26
CA ARG A 7 -2.26 -7.79 -11.88
C ARG A 7 -0.80 -7.68 -11.43
N LEU A 8 -0.27 -6.47 -11.33
CA LEU A 8 1.08 -6.23 -10.82
C LEU A 8 1.21 -6.63 -9.35
N LEU A 9 0.22 -6.31 -8.52
CA LEU A 9 0.21 -6.65 -7.11
C LEU A 9 0.10 -8.16 -6.89
N GLU A 10 -0.80 -8.84 -7.60
CA GLU A 10 -0.96 -10.30 -7.56
C GLU A 10 0.33 -10.99 -8.02
N TYR A 11 0.91 -10.54 -9.14
CA TYR A 11 2.19 -11.07 -9.65
C TYR A 11 3.32 -10.89 -8.62
N GLY A 12 3.44 -9.70 -8.01
CA GLY A 12 4.39 -9.40 -6.95
C GLY A 12 4.23 -10.29 -5.72
N ALA A 13 3.00 -10.53 -5.29
CA ALA A 13 2.68 -11.40 -4.15
C ALA A 13 3.02 -12.87 -4.45
N GLU A 14 2.67 -13.36 -5.64
CA GLU A 14 2.87 -14.76 -6.05
C GLU A 14 4.33 -15.09 -6.33
N HIS A 15 5.06 -14.20 -7.02
CA HIS A 15 6.41 -14.49 -7.53
C HIS A 15 7.53 -13.97 -6.63
N TYR A 16 7.25 -12.95 -5.80
CA TYR A 16 8.25 -12.29 -4.97
C TYR A 16 7.87 -12.23 -3.48
N GLY A 17 6.71 -12.76 -3.11
CA GLY A 17 6.27 -12.79 -1.70
C GLY A 17 6.00 -11.40 -1.12
N ILE A 18 5.65 -10.41 -1.95
CA ILE A 18 5.32 -9.07 -1.47
C ILE A 18 4.03 -9.14 -0.62
N ARG A 19 4.17 -8.83 0.68
CA ARG A 19 3.06 -8.82 1.66
C ARG A 19 2.84 -7.47 2.30
N GLU A 20 3.77 -6.54 2.12
CA GLU A 20 3.75 -5.22 2.74
C GLU A 20 3.87 -4.12 1.68
N VAL A 21 3.16 -3.03 1.91
CA VAL A 21 3.19 -1.82 1.08
C VAL A 21 3.21 -0.59 1.98
N THR A 22 3.79 0.48 1.47
CA THR A 22 3.75 1.80 2.10
C THR A 22 3.04 2.76 1.16
N VAL A 23 2.05 3.47 1.67
CA VAL A 23 1.24 4.43 0.89
C VAL A 23 1.14 5.74 1.64
N ASN A 24 1.14 6.86 0.92
CA ASN A 24 0.87 8.15 1.52
C ASN A 24 -0.62 8.24 1.90
N GLU A 25 -0.91 8.55 3.17
CA GLU A 25 -2.28 8.67 3.70
C GLU A 25 -3.12 9.70 2.93
N GLN A 26 -2.48 10.73 2.40
CA GLN A 26 -3.12 11.80 1.63
C GLN A 26 -3.56 11.35 0.23
N ASN A 27 -3.27 10.11 -0.17
CA ASN A 27 -3.77 9.50 -1.41
C ASN A 27 -4.90 8.50 -1.12
N PRO A 28 -6.15 8.98 -0.88
CA PRO A 28 -7.27 8.11 -0.50
C PRO A 28 -7.63 7.09 -1.58
N GLN A 29 -7.33 7.37 -2.85
CA GLN A 29 -7.56 6.42 -3.94
C GLN A 29 -6.63 5.21 -3.84
N ALA A 30 -5.34 5.44 -3.56
CA ALA A 30 -4.38 4.35 -3.37
C ALA A 30 -4.65 3.58 -2.07
N VAL A 31 -5.00 4.27 -0.99
CA VAL A 31 -5.39 3.63 0.28
C VAL A 31 -6.59 2.69 0.04
N GLY A 32 -7.67 3.20 -0.56
CA GLY A 32 -8.84 2.38 -0.86
C GLY A 32 -8.54 1.21 -1.82
N PHE A 33 -7.63 1.41 -2.78
CA PHE A 33 -7.16 0.33 -3.65
C PHE A 33 -6.52 -0.81 -2.84
N TYR A 34 -5.57 -0.51 -1.94
CA TYR A 34 -4.90 -1.54 -1.14
C TYR A 34 -5.84 -2.19 -0.13
N GLU A 35 -6.75 -1.44 0.49
CA GLU A 35 -7.80 -1.96 1.36
C GLU A 35 -8.69 -2.96 0.62
N HIS A 36 -9.14 -2.64 -0.61
CA HIS A 36 -9.90 -3.57 -1.45
C HIS A 36 -9.11 -4.81 -1.86
N MET A 37 -7.78 -4.72 -1.90
CA MET A 37 -6.89 -5.87 -2.14
C MET A 37 -6.59 -6.68 -0.87
N GLY A 38 -7.18 -6.33 0.28
CA GLY A 38 -7.06 -7.06 1.54
C GLY A 38 -5.86 -6.66 2.41
N PHE A 39 -5.23 -5.51 2.12
CA PHE A 39 -4.20 -4.94 2.98
C PHE A 39 -4.83 -4.18 4.13
N VAL A 40 -4.21 -4.28 5.31
CA VAL A 40 -4.64 -3.58 6.53
C VAL A 40 -3.48 -2.75 7.07
N THR A 41 -3.76 -1.51 7.44
CA THR A 41 -2.79 -0.62 8.08
C THR A 41 -2.35 -1.17 9.43
N TYR A 42 -1.05 -1.30 9.65
CA TYR A 42 -0.47 -1.73 10.93
C TYR A 42 0.45 -0.68 11.58
N LYS A 43 0.86 0.34 10.82
CA LYS A 43 1.68 1.45 11.31
C LYS A 43 1.38 2.72 10.50
N ARG A 44 1.42 3.87 11.17
CA ARG A 44 1.34 5.20 10.57
C ARG A 44 2.52 6.05 11.05
N THR A 45 3.07 6.88 10.16
CA THR A 45 4.03 7.93 10.52
C THR A 45 3.49 9.29 10.12
N ASP A 46 3.80 10.34 10.88
CA ASP A 46 3.38 11.72 10.54
C ASP A 46 4.21 12.33 9.41
N ARG A 47 5.39 11.79 9.17
CA ARG A 47 6.36 12.25 8.17
C ARG A 47 6.88 11.07 7.36
N ASP A 48 7.38 11.36 6.17
CA ASP A 48 8.09 10.39 5.36
C ASP A 48 9.52 10.14 5.88
N GLU A 49 10.25 9.24 5.21
CA GLU A 49 11.62 8.87 5.58
C GLU A 49 12.63 10.02 5.42
N GLN A 50 12.27 11.09 4.70
CA GLN A 50 13.08 12.30 4.51
C GLN A 50 12.68 13.43 5.47
N GLY A 51 11.68 13.21 6.33
CA GLY A 51 11.15 14.22 7.27
C GLY A 51 10.10 15.16 6.66
N GLY A 52 9.68 14.93 5.42
CA GLY A 52 8.64 15.67 4.72
C GLY A 52 7.26 15.50 5.38
N PRO A 53 6.34 16.47 5.22
CA PRO A 53 5.02 16.47 5.83
C PRO A 53 4.02 15.55 5.09
N TYR A 54 4.45 14.32 4.81
CA TYR A 54 3.72 13.32 4.06
C TYR A 54 3.50 12.09 4.94
N PRO A 55 2.36 11.99 5.62
CA PRO A 55 2.08 10.85 6.49
C PRO A 55 2.06 9.55 5.68
N LEU A 56 2.74 8.52 6.18
CA LEU A 56 2.79 7.21 5.54
C LEU A 56 1.96 6.20 6.32
N LEU A 57 1.21 5.37 5.60
CA LEU A 57 0.58 4.16 6.10
C LEU A 57 1.38 2.96 5.63
N TYR A 58 1.79 2.13 6.57
CA TYR A 58 2.37 0.81 6.30
C TYR A 58 1.24 -0.20 6.43
N MET A 59 1.00 -0.95 5.36
CA MET A 59 -0.10 -1.89 5.27
C MET A 59 0.42 -3.28 4.96
N ARG A 60 -0.25 -4.31 5.50
CA ARG A 60 0.11 -5.72 5.29
C ARG A 60 -1.11 -6.56 4.94
N ARG A 61 -0.91 -7.58 4.11
CA ARG A 61 -1.89 -8.63 3.80
C ARG A 61 -1.33 -10.00 4.19
N ALA A 62 -2.18 -10.86 4.76
CA ALA A 62 -1.86 -12.25 5.13
C ALA A 62 -1.55 -13.12 3.91
#